data_AF-A0A7L3LG86-F1
#
_entry.id   AF-A0A7L3LG86-F1
#
_cell.length_a   1.000
_cell.length_b   1.000
_cell.length_c   1.000
_cell.angle_alpha   90.00
_cell.angle_beta   90.00
_cell.angle_gamma   90.00
#
_symmetry.space_group_name_H-M   'P 1'
#
loop_
_entity.id
_entity.type
_entity.pdbx_description
1 polymer ?
#
loop_
_entity_poly.entity_id
_entity_poly.type
_entity_poly.pdbx_seq_one_letter_code
_entity_poly.pdbx_strand_id
1 'polypeptide(L)'
;LSTAVFSGRSSAVFYRSNGKIRRDLTSISFGFRTRDTDVILLYAEKEPQSVVVSLHNSKLLFQLESGNSFSKLSVASSLPVSDGKWHQVVLSMVEPLSHLSRWHIDVDNKKDTATSTTATGNLNFLREETDIYVADKAFDSLDGLRGCMSTIEISGIYLSYVESDDIPTKKPQEEQFVKISANPAVTGCLQADICSSDPCMHEGICEDFYTSSRCVCSKGWTGSHCEVNIDDCSSNPCVHGNCTDGIGSYECSCEPGYTGTNCEEDIDNCWGHQCANGATCIDGINGYSCLCAGNFTGKYCRYRRLPYIVCGNEERNLTCFNYGNCTDLSGELTCVCLPGFAGERCEKDIDECSSDPCLNGGLCQNLLNKFHCLCDVNYAGERCEIDVSDLSFFVSLLLWQNLFQLLSYLILRMDDDPAVEWGEQEDY
;
A
#
# COMPACT_ATOMS: atom_id res chain seq x y z
N LEU A 1 43.73 28.55 14.08
CA LEU A 1 44.42 27.52 13.28
C LEU A 1 43.49 27.13 12.14
N SER A 2 44.01 26.90 10.93
CA SER A 2 43.15 26.46 9.83
C SER A 2 42.73 25.01 10.05
N THR A 3 41.55 24.65 9.57
CA THR A 3 41.08 23.27 9.52
C THR A 3 41.01 22.83 8.07
N ALA A 4 41.07 21.53 7.84
CA ALA A 4 40.83 20.93 6.54
C ALA A 4 39.90 19.72 6.67
N VAL A 5 39.16 19.45 5.60
CA VAL A 5 38.32 18.27 5.44
C VAL A 5 39.05 17.26 4.57
N PHE A 6 39.00 16.01 5.02
CA PHE A 6 39.56 14.86 4.35
C PHE A 6 38.42 13.90 3.98
N SER A 7 38.44 13.41 2.75
CA SER A 7 37.39 12.57 2.16
C SER A 7 37.80 11.09 2.08
N GLY A 8 38.85 10.69 2.81
CA GLY A 8 39.43 9.36 2.77
C GLY A 8 40.52 9.22 1.72
N ARG A 9 40.56 8.08 1.02
CA ARG A 9 41.59 7.75 0.03
C ARG A 9 41.69 8.87 -1.02
N SER A 10 42.89 9.36 -1.28
CA SER A 10 43.25 10.48 -2.20
C SER A 10 43.26 11.91 -1.63
N SER A 11 42.94 12.10 -0.34
CA SER A 11 43.05 13.41 0.32
C SER A 11 44.36 13.60 1.12
N ALA A 12 45.33 12.68 0.95
CA ALA A 12 46.64 12.74 1.59
C ALA A 12 47.36 14.06 1.29
N VAL A 13 47.87 14.70 2.34
CA VAL A 13 48.80 15.83 2.24
C VAL A 13 50.13 15.37 2.79
N PHE A 14 51.22 15.61 2.06
CA PHE A 14 52.55 15.27 2.55
C PHE A 14 53.48 16.49 2.59
N TYR A 15 54.32 16.49 3.61
CA TYR A 15 55.22 17.58 3.95
C TYR A 15 56.65 17.08 4.08
N ARG A 16 57.62 17.96 3.84
CA ARG A 16 59.04 17.68 4.03
C ARG A 16 59.74 18.84 4.72
N SER A 17 60.72 18.54 5.58
CA SER A 17 61.61 19.54 6.17
C SER A 17 62.27 20.40 5.09
N ASN A 18 62.37 21.71 5.31
CA ASN A 18 63.15 22.62 4.45
C ASN A 18 64.67 22.54 4.71
N GLY A 19 65.13 21.59 5.52
CA GLY A 19 66.54 21.40 5.89
C GLY A 19 67.08 22.41 6.91
N LYS A 20 66.27 23.33 7.42
CA LYS A 20 66.70 24.39 8.36
C LYS A 20 66.30 24.13 9.80
N ILE A 21 65.53 23.07 10.07
CA ILE A 21 65.04 22.73 11.41
C ILE A 21 66.21 22.26 12.29
N ARG A 22 66.57 23.06 13.30
CA ARG A 22 67.64 22.79 14.28
C ARG A 22 67.11 22.46 15.67
N ARG A 23 65.88 22.90 16.00
CA ARG A 23 65.23 22.57 17.27
C ARG A 23 65.02 21.06 17.45
N ASP A 24 64.85 20.64 18.70
CA ASP A 24 64.42 19.28 19.01
C ASP A 24 62.92 19.12 18.83
N LEU A 25 62.52 18.03 18.19
CA LEU A 25 61.13 17.71 17.91
C LEU A 25 60.61 16.73 18.96
N THR A 26 59.87 17.25 19.95
CA THR A 26 59.47 16.55 21.18
C THR A 26 57.97 16.59 21.47
N SER A 27 57.19 17.23 20.60
CA SER A 27 55.73 17.27 20.68
C SER A 27 55.05 17.31 19.32
N ILE A 28 53.81 16.80 19.28
CA ILE A 28 52.85 16.90 18.17
C ILE A 28 51.51 17.33 18.80
N SER A 29 50.84 18.33 18.25
CA SER A 29 49.48 18.70 18.67
C SER A 29 48.59 19.03 17.49
N PHE A 30 47.33 18.63 17.57
CA PHE A 30 46.31 18.85 16.53
C PHE A 30 44.94 18.55 17.10
N GLY A 31 43.89 19.09 16.51
CA GLY A 31 42.51 18.68 16.74
C GLY A 31 41.99 17.89 15.56
N PHE A 32 41.06 16.97 15.79
CA PHE A 32 40.37 16.27 14.70
C PHE A 32 38.93 15.91 15.10
N ARG A 33 38.10 15.61 14.12
CA ARG A 33 36.79 14.96 14.31
C ARG A 33 36.56 13.94 13.21
N THR A 34 36.02 12.77 13.57
CA THR A 34 35.65 11.72 12.62
C THR A 34 34.68 10.74 13.27
N ARG A 35 33.95 9.99 12.44
CA ARG A 35 33.20 8.79 12.84
C ARG A 35 33.89 7.49 12.42
N ASP A 36 35.00 7.57 11.69
CA ASP A 36 35.78 6.39 11.31
C ASP A 36 36.53 5.83 12.53
N THR A 37 36.56 4.50 12.65
CA THR A 37 37.12 3.81 13.82
C THR A 37 38.58 3.39 13.63
N ASP A 38 39.02 3.25 12.37
CA ASP A 38 40.33 2.71 12.00
C ASP A 38 40.91 3.50 10.82
N VAL A 39 41.70 4.52 11.12
CA VAL A 39 42.25 5.45 10.12
C VAL A 39 43.65 5.94 10.50
N ILE A 40 44.47 6.28 9.50
CA ILE A 40 45.77 6.92 9.73
C ILE A 40 45.59 8.44 9.77
N LEU A 41 46.12 9.09 10.82
CA LEU A 41 46.08 10.55 10.98
C LEU A 41 47.41 11.19 10.58
N LEU A 42 48.53 10.61 11.02
CA LEU A 42 49.89 11.05 10.68
C LEU A 42 50.82 9.85 10.56
N TYR A 43 51.67 9.86 9.54
CA TYR A 43 52.67 8.83 9.31
C TYR A 43 53.97 9.45 8.78
N ALA A 44 55.11 9.02 9.30
CA ALA A 44 56.40 9.32 8.69
C ALA A 44 57.39 8.20 8.98
N GLU A 45 58.26 7.90 8.02
CA GLU A 45 59.20 6.80 8.11
C GLU A 45 60.52 7.13 7.42
N LYS A 46 61.60 6.77 8.10
CA LYS A 46 62.97 6.75 7.60
C LYS A 46 63.67 5.58 8.28
N GLU A 47 63.64 4.41 7.65
CA GLU A 47 64.10 3.15 8.25
C GLU A 47 65.44 3.30 9.00
N PRO A 48 65.55 2.81 10.25
CA PRO A 48 64.55 2.05 11.02
C PRO A 48 63.63 2.93 11.90
N GLN A 49 63.55 4.23 11.66
CA GLN A 49 62.76 5.17 12.44
C GLN A 49 61.37 5.38 11.83
N SER A 50 60.33 5.31 12.63
CA SER A 50 58.96 5.54 12.17
C SER A 50 58.10 6.18 13.26
N VAL A 51 57.14 7.02 12.84
CA VAL A 51 56.11 7.56 13.72
C VAL A 51 54.74 7.35 13.08
N VAL A 52 53.80 6.85 13.86
CA VAL A 52 52.42 6.60 13.42
C VAL A 52 51.47 7.15 14.47
N VAL A 53 50.54 7.99 14.02
CA VAL A 53 49.37 8.40 14.78
C VAL A 53 48.15 7.90 14.02
N SER A 54 47.37 7.03 14.63
CA SER A 54 46.20 6.41 14.01
C SER A 54 45.05 6.27 14.99
N LEU A 55 43.87 5.96 14.47
CA LEU A 55 42.77 5.39 15.24
C LEU A 55 42.76 3.88 15.02
N HIS A 56 42.52 3.13 16.09
CA HIS A 56 42.29 1.69 16.04
C HIS A 56 41.18 1.33 17.01
N ASN A 57 40.09 0.72 16.52
CA ASN A 57 38.87 0.49 17.29
C ASN A 57 38.39 1.74 18.07
N SER A 58 38.35 2.88 17.37
CA SER A 58 37.96 4.21 17.90
C SER A 58 38.89 4.82 18.94
N LYS A 59 40.03 4.20 19.29
CA LYS A 59 41.01 4.77 20.23
C LYS A 59 42.19 5.37 19.48
N LEU A 60 42.69 6.50 19.98
CA LEU A 60 43.90 7.11 19.44
C LEU A 60 45.10 6.25 19.81
N LEU A 61 45.95 5.94 18.83
CA LEU A 61 47.15 5.14 18.98
C LEU A 61 48.35 5.95 18.46
N PHE A 62 49.36 6.09 19.32
CA PHE A 62 50.65 6.69 18.99
C PHE A 62 51.73 5.62 19.04
N GLN A 63 52.47 5.47 17.95
CA GLN A 63 53.59 4.54 17.85
C GLN A 63 54.84 5.26 17.37
N LEU A 64 55.97 4.94 17.99
CA LEU A 64 57.28 5.53 17.65
C LEU A 64 58.38 4.47 17.73
N GLU A 65 59.15 4.36 16.66
CA GLU A 65 60.36 3.54 16.58
C GLU A 65 61.55 4.49 16.45
N SER A 66 62.47 4.40 17.42
CA SER A 66 63.71 5.16 17.42
C SER A 66 64.86 4.20 17.14
N GLY A 67 65.68 4.50 16.12
CA GLY A 67 66.67 3.58 15.55
C GLY A 67 67.78 3.08 16.48
N ASN A 68 67.77 3.51 17.74
CA ASN A 68 68.71 3.05 18.78
C ASN A 68 68.18 1.85 19.59
N SER A 69 66.92 1.44 19.42
CA SER A 69 66.32 0.33 20.19
C SER A 69 65.36 -0.48 19.32
N PHE A 70 65.45 -1.81 19.35
CA PHE A 70 64.47 -2.73 18.73
C PHE A 70 63.04 -2.63 19.33
N SER A 71 62.81 -1.72 20.28
CA SER A 71 61.53 -1.56 20.96
C SER A 71 60.69 -0.45 20.35
N LYS A 72 59.56 -0.85 19.77
CA LYS A 72 58.47 0.03 19.35
C LYS A 72 57.75 0.58 20.57
N LEU A 73 57.73 1.90 20.72
CA LEU A 73 56.85 2.58 21.68
C LEU A 73 55.42 2.54 21.12
N SER A 74 54.44 2.22 21.97
CA SER A 74 53.03 2.20 21.60
C SER A 74 52.19 2.67 22.79
N VAL A 75 51.44 3.75 22.61
CA VAL A 75 50.56 4.33 23.64
C VAL A 75 49.19 4.57 23.02
N ALA A 76 48.12 4.23 23.74
CA ALA A 76 46.76 4.44 23.27
C ALA A 76 45.96 5.29 24.27
N SER A 77 45.00 6.08 23.78
CA SER A 77 44.03 6.75 24.64
C SER A 77 43.19 5.74 25.41
N SER A 78 42.71 6.09 26.62
CA SER A 78 41.81 5.20 27.35
C SER A 78 40.39 5.26 26.79
N LEU A 79 39.96 6.43 26.35
CA LEU A 79 38.62 6.70 25.81
C LEU A 79 38.57 6.66 24.27
N PRO A 80 37.40 6.32 23.69
CA PRO A 80 37.17 6.43 22.25
C PRO A 80 37.02 7.90 21.81
N VAL A 81 37.42 8.18 20.57
CA VAL A 81 37.53 9.53 19.98
C VAL A 81 36.92 9.62 18.57
N SER A 82 36.11 8.63 18.17
CA SER A 82 35.41 8.57 16.88
C SER A 82 33.92 8.90 17.00
N ASP A 83 33.54 9.81 17.90
CA ASP A 83 32.14 10.14 18.20
C ASP A 83 31.54 11.25 17.30
N GLY A 84 32.30 11.69 16.29
CA GLY A 84 31.93 12.80 15.40
C GLY A 84 32.17 14.20 15.96
N LYS A 85 32.63 14.34 17.23
CA LYS A 85 32.96 15.62 17.85
C LYS A 85 34.43 15.97 17.67
N TRP A 86 34.74 17.25 17.88
CA TRP A 86 36.12 17.73 17.90
C TRP A 86 36.84 17.26 19.16
N HIS A 87 37.96 16.58 18.96
CA HIS A 87 38.91 16.22 20.01
C HIS A 87 40.22 16.96 19.79
N GLN A 88 40.79 17.55 20.85
CA GLN A 88 42.11 18.17 20.85
C GLN A 88 43.14 17.18 21.39
N VAL A 89 44.18 16.89 20.59
CA VAL A 89 45.25 15.94 20.92
C VAL A 89 46.57 16.67 21.15
N VAL A 90 47.28 16.28 22.20
CA VAL A 90 48.66 16.67 22.46
C VAL A 90 49.48 15.43 22.79
N LEU A 91 50.49 15.16 21.96
CA LEU A 91 51.51 14.14 22.17
C LEU A 91 52.80 14.86 22.57
N SER A 92 53.38 14.57 23.73
CA SER A 92 54.66 15.20 24.10
C SER A 92 55.53 14.34 24.98
N MET A 93 56.84 14.63 24.94
CA MET A 93 57.82 14.01 25.82
C MET A 93 57.83 14.64 27.21
N VAL A 94 57.84 13.79 28.24
CA VAL A 94 58.15 14.18 29.62
C VAL A 94 59.65 13.99 29.84
N GLU A 95 60.30 15.00 30.44
CA GLU A 95 61.74 14.99 30.73
C GLU A 95 62.63 14.68 29.51
N PRO A 96 62.53 15.46 28.41
CA PRO A 96 63.17 15.15 27.12
C PRO A 96 64.70 15.07 27.13
N LEU A 97 65.34 15.52 28.22
CA LEU A 97 66.79 15.49 28.42
C LEU A 97 67.25 14.32 29.31
N SER A 98 66.33 13.47 29.77
CA SER A 98 66.57 12.32 30.64
C SER A 98 66.60 11.02 29.85
N HIS A 99 67.38 10.03 30.29
CA HIS A 99 67.31 8.65 29.78
C HIS A 99 65.96 7.97 30.07
N LEU A 100 65.14 8.55 30.94
CA LEU A 100 63.77 8.12 31.26
C LEU A 100 62.70 8.83 30.42
N SER A 101 63.11 9.51 29.35
CA SER A 101 62.22 10.22 28.43
C SER A 101 61.06 9.33 27.99
N ARG A 102 59.83 9.76 28.30
CA ARG A 102 58.60 9.02 28.01
C ARG A 102 57.61 9.91 27.28
N TRP A 103 56.82 9.31 26.41
CA TRP A 103 55.76 10.03 25.69
C TRP A 103 54.45 9.94 26.45
N HIS A 104 53.72 11.06 26.47
CA HIS A 104 52.35 11.11 26.96
C HIS A 104 51.38 11.56 25.86
N ILE A 105 50.15 11.06 25.94
CA ILE A 105 49.01 11.50 25.13
C ILE A 105 48.08 12.27 26.05
N ASP A 106 47.61 13.45 25.66
CA ASP A 106 46.51 14.18 26.28
C ASP A 106 45.41 14.39 25.22
N VAL A 107 44.17 14.10 25.59
CA VAL A 107 42.99 14.30 24.75
C VAL A 107 42.00 15.19 25.52
N ASP A 108 41.60 16.31 24.91
CA ASP A 108 40.66 17.30 25.43
C ASP A 108 41.04 17.96 26.77
N ASN A 109 42.35 18.12 27.02
CA ASN A 109 42.89 18.65 28.28
C ASN A 109 42.42 17.87 29.52
N LYS A 110 42.06 16.59 29.36
CA LYS A 110 41.56 15.73 30.44
C LYS A 110 42.70 14.82 30.93
N LYS A 111 42.51 14.29 32.15
CA LYS A 111 43.39 13.27 32.76
C LYS A 111 43.42 11.91 32.02
N ASP A 112 43.09 11.85 30.72
CA ASP A 112 43.36 10.67 29.88
C ASP A 112 44.83 10.68 29.44
N THR A 113 45.72 10.78 30.43
CA THR A 113 47.16 10.85 30.22
C THR A 113 47.71 9.45 30.12
N ALA A 114 47.68 8.87 28.93
CA ALA A 114 48.37 7.62 28.68
C ALA A 114 49.87 7.90 28.53
N THR A 115 50.71 7.20 29.29
CA THR A 115 52.17 7.37 29.27
C THR A 115 52.83 6.09 28.79
N SER A 116 53.83 6.21 27.92
CA SER A 116 54.62 5.07 27.46
C SER A 116 55.33 4.35 28.60
N THR A 117 55.31 3.02 28.55
CA THR A 117 56.06 2.13 29.44
C THR A 117 57.54 2.01 29.06
N THR A 118 57.90 2.39 27.84
CA THR A 118 59.26 2.25 27.29
C THR A 118 59.83 3.64 27.00
N ALA A 119 61.04 3.90 27.48
CA ALA A 119 61.78 5.10 27.10
C ALA A 119 62.20 5.00 25.62
N THR A 120 62.01 6.06 24.85
CA THR A 120 62.41 6.10 23.43
C THR A 120 62.94 7.48 23.06
N GLY A 121 63.45 7.60 21.84
CA GLY A 121 63.98 8.87 21.33
C GLY A 121 62.90 9.92 21.02
N ASN A 122 63.37 11.02 20.43
CA ASN A 122 62.54 12.13 19.96
C ASN A 122 62.22 11.98 18.46
N LEU A 123 61.53 12.96 17.87
CA LEU A 123 61.09 12.96 16.47
C LEU A 123 62.13 13.59 15.53
N ASN A 124 63.39 13.68 15.94
CA ASN A 124 64.40 14.44 15.21
C ASN A 124 64.72 13.90 13.81
N PHE A 125 64.37 12.65 13.51
CA PHE A 125 64.53 12.07 12.17
C PHE A 125 63.71 12.81 11.12
N LEU A 126 62.58 13.43 11.51
CA LEU A 126 61.74 14.25 10.62
C LEU A 126 62.48 15.45 10.00
N ARG A 127 63.62 15.84 10.58
CA ARG A 127 64.46 16.93 10.06
C ARG A 127 65.23 16.52 8.79
N GLU A 128 65.43 15.22 8.58
CA GLU A 128 66.37 14.64 7.62
C GLU A 128 65.71 14.20 6.31
N GLU A 129 65.07 15.14 5.60
CA GLU A 129 64.37 14.89 4.31
C GLU A 129 63.31 13.78 4.36
N THR A 130 62.65 13.61 5.50
CA THR A 130 61.59 12.62 5.67
C THR A 130 60.24 13.19 5.26
N ASP A 131 59.45 12.41 4.52
CA ASP A 131 58.08 12.75 4.17
C ASP A 131 57.13 12.45 5.33
N ILE A 132 56.32 13.45 5.66
CA ILE A 132 55.28 13.37 6.69
C ILE A 132 53.94 13.34 5.97
N TYR A 133 53.29 12.19 5.99
CA TYR A 133 51.96 11.97 5.43
C TYR A 133 50.90 12.29 6.48
N VAL A 134 49.90 13.07 6.08
CA VAL A 134 48.77 13.47 6.91
C VAL A 134 47.48 12.95 6.29
N ALA A 135 46.61 12.40 7.13
CA ALA A 135 45.29 11.86 6.84
C ALA A 135 45.21 10.62 5.96
N ASP A 136 46.26 10.22 5.24
CA ASP A 136 46.24 9.00 4.41
C ASP A 136 47.68 8.56 4.11
N LYS A 137 47.89 7.25 3.98
CA LYS A 137 49.13 6.64 3.50
C LYS A 137 48.74 5.80 2.29
N ALA A 138 49.03 6.30 1.10
CA ALA A 138 48.57 5.77 -0.19
C ALA A 138 48.87 4.27 -0.48
N PHE A 139 49.64 3.59 0.37
CA PHE A 139 50.10 2.21 0.21
C PHE A 139 49.76 1.28 1.38
N ASP A 140 48.97 1.71 2.37
CA ASP A 140 48.56 0.87 3.50
C ASP A 140 47.13 0.31 3.34
N SER A 141 46.81 -0.73 4.11
CA SER A 141 45.49 -1.39 4.11
C SER A 141 44.41 -0.61 4.87
N LEU A 142 44.82 0.34 5.71
CA LEU A 142 43.94 1.25 6.45
C LEU A 142 43.43 2.37 5.54
N ASP A 143 42.16 2.74 5.71
CA ASP A 143 41.59 3.87 4.99
C ASP A 143 42.16 5.20 5.52
N GLY A 144 42.28 6.18 4.62
CA GLY A 144 42.54 7.56 5.01
C GLY A 144 41.37 8.15 5.79
N LEU A 145 41.64 9.19 6.59
CA LEU A 145 40.67 9.92 7.39
C LEU A 145 39.52 10.45 6.52
N ARG A 146 38.29 10.07 6.86
CA ARG A 146 37.09 10.85 6.49
C ARG A 146 36.67 11.68 7.69
N GLY A 147 36.83 12.99 7.60
CA GLY A 147 36.57 13.87 8.73
C GLY A 147 37.28 15.20 8.59
N CYS A 148 37.50 15.86 9.71
CA CYS A 148 38.24 17.11 9.76
C CYS A 148 39.45 17.01 10.67
N MET A 149 40.46 17.81 10.36
CA MET A 149 41.65 17.95 11.18
C MET A 149 42.11 19.41 11.16
N SER A 150 42.53 19.91 12.33
CA SER A 150 43.19 21.21 12.43
C SER A 150 44.63 21.09 11.95
N THR A 151 45.25 22.23 11.63
CA THR A 151 46.68 22.30 11.39
C THR A 151 47.44 21.50 12.46
N ILE A 152 48.31 20.59 12.04
CA ILE A 152 49.18 19.85 12.95
C ILE A 152 50.39 20.72 13.28
N GLU A 153 50.72 20.80 14.57
CA GLU A 153 51.90 21.48 15.07
C GLU A 153 52.89 20.44 15.62
N ILE A 154 54.13 20.46 15.12
CA ILE A 154 55.23 19.65 15.64
C ILE A 154 56.24 20.60 16.30
N SER A 155 56.27 20.62 17.64
CA SER A 155 57.23 21.39 18.44
C SER A 155 57.33 22.87 18.02
N GLY A 156 56.17 23.53 17.82
CA GLY A 156 56.09 24.92 17.40
C GLY A 156 56.27 25.17 15.89
N ILE A 157 56.32 24.13 15.05
CA ILE A 157 56.36 24.24 13.58
C ILE A 157 55.06 23.68 13.01
N TYR A 158 54.37 24.48 12.20
CA TYR A 158 53.05 24.13 11.67
C TYR A 158 53.13 23.45 10.30
N LEU A 159 52.33 22.40 10.11
CA LEU A 159 52.05 21.76 8.84
C LEU A 159 50.87 22.47 8.16
N SER A 160 51.14 23.62 7.53
CA SER A 160 50.10 24.49 6.94
C SER A 160 49.34 23.81 5.80
N TYR A 161 48.01 23.84 5.84
CA TYR A 161 47.17 23.40 4.71
C TYR A 161 47.07 24.44 3.58
N VAL A 162 47.32 25.71 3.89
CA VAL A 162 47.28 26.83 2.94
C VAL A 162 48.66 27.02 2.33
N GLU A 163 48.71 27.18 1.01
CA GLU A 163 49.94 27.52 0.29
C GLU A 163 50.29 29.00 0.53
N SER A 164 51.57 29.29 0.69
CA SER A 164 52.08 30.59 1.17
C SER A 164 51.83 31.78 0.24
N ASP A 165 51.26 31.57 -0.95
CA ASP A 165 51.07 32.60 -1.96
C ASP A 165 49.84 33.49 -1.70
N ASP A 166 48.92 33.09 -0.81
CA ASP A 166 47.68 33.84 -0.49
C ASP A 166 47.74 34.68 0.81
N ILE A 167 48.89 34.78 1.47
CA ILE A 167 49.04 35.60 2.69
C ILE A 167 50.03 36.75 2.45
N PRO A 168 49.56 37.97 2.15
CA PRO A 168 50.43 39.13 2.16
C PRO A 168 50.79 39.46 3.62
N THR A 169 52.10 39.52 3.93
CA THR A 169 52.74 40.27 5.05
C THR A 169 53.31 39.57 6.30
N LYS A 170 53.57 38.25 6.34
CA LYS A 170 54.48 37.69 7.38
C LYS A 170 55.73 37.06 6.76
N LYS A 171 56.92 37.48 7.21
CA LYS A 171 58.18 36.78 6.91
C LYS A 171 57.98 35.29 7.21
N PRO A 172 58.25 34.38 6.26
CA PRO A 172 58.15 32.95 6.52
C PRO A 172 59.06 32.57 7.70
N GLN A 173 58.57 31.70 8.59
CA GLN A 173 59.41 31.10 9.64
C GLN A 173 60.65 30.44 9.00
N GLU A 174 61.81 30.53 9.64
CA GLU A 174 63.05 29.97 9.08
C GLU A 174 63.05 28.43 9.08
N GLU A 175 62.48 27.83 10.13
CA GLU A 175 62.30 26.39 10.30
C GLU A 175 60.88 25.99 9.85
N GLN A 176 60.75 25.15 8.83
CA GLN A 176 59.45 24.83 8.23
C GLN A 176 59.38 23.39 7.71
N PHE A 177 58.17 22.84 7.77
CA PHE A 177 57.75 21.72 6.94
C PHE A 177 56.99 22.28 5.73
N VAL A 178 57.56 22.07 4.54
CA VAL A 178 57.00 22.55 3.28
C VAL A 178 56.02 21.50 2.75
N LYS A 179 54.81 21.93 2.39
CA LYS A 179 53.82 21.08 1.72
C LYS A 179 54.35 20.71 0.33
N ILE A 180 54.45 19.42 0.04
CA ILE A 180 54.94 18.92 -1.26
C ILE A 180 53.78 18.38 -2.12
N SER A 181 52.64 18.01 -1.51
CA SER A 181 51.49 17.50 -2.26
C SER A 181 50.79 18.59 -3.09
N ALA A 182 50.48 18.29 -4.36
CA ALA A 182 49.61 19.11 -5.20
C ALA A 182 48.11 18.95 -4.89
N ASN A 183 47.75 18.03 -3.99
CA ASN A 183 46.35 17.81 -3.63
C ASN A 183 45.80 19.04 -2.87
N PRO A 184 44.68 19.62 -3.32
CA PRO A 184 44.03 20.69 -2.60
C PRO A 184 43.37 20.10 -1.36
N ALA A 185 43.91 20.40 -0.18
CA ALA A 185 43.17 20.20 1.06
C ALA A 185 42.01 21.18 1.07
N VAL A 186 40.76 20.69 1.17
CA VAL A 186 39.59 21.56 1.28
C VAL A 186 39.66 22.24 2.64
N THR A 187 40.05 23.51 2.66
CA THR A 187 40.18 24.29 3.89
C THR A 187 38.81 24.67 4.43
N GLY A 188 38.71 24.67 5.76
CA GLY A 188 37.45 24.84 6.49
C GLY A 188 36.91 23.51 7.01
N CYS A 189 36.11 23.60 8.07
CA CYS A 189 35.29 22.52 8.60
C CYS A 189 34.25 23.17 9.52
N LEU A 190 32.98 22.77 9.41
CA LEU A 190 31.94 23.35 10.25
C LEU A 190 32.17 22.99 11.72
N GLN A 191 32.03 23.99 12.61
CA GLN A 191 32.37 23.84 14.02
C GLN A 191 31.28 23.08 14.82
N ALA A 192 30.04 23.05 14.32
CA ALA A 192 28.89 22.41 14.97
C ALA A 192 28.42 21.16 14.21
N ASP A 193 27.88 20.19 14.95
CA ASP A 193 27.13 19.05 14.41
C ASP A 193 25.79 19.58 13.86
N ILE A 194 25.65 19.57 12.53
CA ILE A 194 24.45 20.10 11.84
C ILE A 194 23.20 19.28 12.21
N CYS A 195 23.37 17.99 12.53
CA CYS A 195 22.25 17.13 12.90
C CYS A 195 21.74 17.38 14.32
N SER A 196 22.47 18.14 15.15
CA SER A 196 22.03 18.46 16.52
C SER A 196 20.79 19.35 16.60
N SER A 197 20.40 20.00 15.50
CA SER A 197 19.19 20.82 15.42
C SER A 197 18.00 20.08 14.81
N ASP A 198 18.08 18.76 14.64
CA ASP A 198 17.06 17.92 14.01
C ASP A 198 16.49 18.54 12.71
N PRO A 199 17.35 18.81 11.70
CA PRO A 199 16.95 19.57 10.50
C PRO A 199 15.96 18.79 9.61
N CYS A 200 15.86 17.48 9.74
CA CYS A 200 15.03 16.63 8.89
C CYS A 200 13.62 16.47 9.48
N MET A 201 12.60 16.85 8.71
CA MET A 201 11.18 16.72 9.09
C MET A 201 10.67 15.29 8.90
N HIS A 202 9.48 15.01 9.45
CA HIS A 202 8.72 13.77 9.27
C HIS A 202 9.55 12.49 9.52
N GLU A 203 10.30 12.49 10.62
CA GLU A 203 11.15 11.38 11.05
C GLU A 203 12.30 11.04 10.06
N GLY A 204 12.67 11.98 9.19
CA GLY A 204 13.82 11.84 8.31
C GLY A 204 15.13 11.69 9.09
N ILE A 205 16.04 10.87 8.57
CA ILE A 205 17.34 10.62 9.19
C ILE A 205 18.35 11.65 8.70
N CYS A 206 18.98 12.38 9.62
CA CYS A 206 20.05 13.33 9.29
C CYS A 206 21.41 12.62 9.19
N GLU A 207 22.05 12.77 8.04
CA GLU A 207 23.43 12.33 7.81
C GLU A 207 24.38 13.54 7.76
N ASP A 208 25.37 13.57 8.65
CA ASP A 208 26.42 14.60 8.69
C ASP A 208 27.62 14.22 7.80
N PHE A 209 27.94 15.08 6.83
CA PHE A 209 29.09 14.95 5.92
C PHE A 209 30.22 15.96 6.24
N TYR A 210 30.29 16.48 7.46
CA TYR A 210 31.31 17.39 8.00
C TYR A 210 31.33 18.81 7.39
N THR A 211 31.02 18.97 6.10
CA THR A 211 30.87 20.27 5.41
C THR A 211 29.43 20.55 4.99
N SER A 212 28.58 19.52 5.01
CA SER A 212 27.18 19.57 4.63
C SER A 212 26.42 18.51 5.41
N SER A 213 25.09 18.56 5.34
CA SER A 213 24.22 17.49 5.82
C SER A 213 23.26 17.09 4.71
N ARG A 214 22.70 15.89 4.83
CA ARG A 214 21.63 15.41 3.95
C ARG A 214 20.58 14.71 4.80
N CYS A 215 19.31 14.97 4.48
CA CYS A 215 18.22 14.20 5.03
C CYS A 215 17.92 12.98 4.14
N VAL A 216 17.84 11.82 4.77
CA VAL A 216 17.27 10.61 4.17
C VAL A 216 15.81 10.54 4.58
N CYS A 217 14.92 10.72 3.62
CA CYS A 217 13.49 10.86 3.88
C CYS A 217 12.79 9.52 4.06
N SER A 218 11.83 9.51 4.98
CA SER A 218 10.88 8.44 5.18
C SER A 218 9.99 8.23 3.94
N LYS A 219 9.39 7.04 3.81
CA LYS A 219 8.49 6.74 2.69
C LYS A 219 7.37 7.77 2.60
N GLY A 220 7.12 8.28 1.39
CA GLY A 220 6.09 9.30 1.12
C GLY A 220 6.59 10.74 1.20
N TRP A 221 7.82 10.99 1.67
CA TRP A 221 8.39 12.34 1.78
C TRP A 221 9.56 12.57 0.83
N THR A 222 9.73 13.81 0.39
CA THR A 222 10.84 14.28 -0.44
C THR A 222 11.23 15.71 -0.05
N GLY A 223 12.21 16.27 -0.74
CA GLY A 223 12.79 17.57 -0.43
C GLY A 223 14.12 17.49 0.32
N SER A 224 14.72 18.64 0.55
CA SER A 224 16.05 18.74 1.18
C SER A 224 16.04 18.45 2.68
N HIS A 225 14.89 18.68 3.31
CA HIS A 225 14.59 18.51 4.73
C HIS A 225 13.38 17.58 4.93
N CYS A 226 13.00 16.79 3.92
CA CYS A 226 11.82 15.90 3.95
C CYS A 226 10.50 16.64 4.22
N GLU A 227 10.41 17.87 3.72
CA GLU A 227 9.32 18.82 3.94
C GLU A 227 8.17 18.67 2.95
N VAL A 228 8.36 17.93 1.85
CA VAL A 228 7.41 17.81 0.75
C VAL A 228 6.76 16.44 0.76
N ASN A 229 5.43 16.37 0.87
CA ASN A 229 4.70 15.12 0.64
C ASN A 229 4.77 14.77 -0.85
N ILE A 230 5.08 13.52 -1.16
CA ILE A 230 5.05 13.02 -2.53
C ILE A 230 3.59 12.90 -2.96
N ASP A 231 3.22 13.52 -4.08
CA ASP A 231 1.88 13.40 -4.65
C ASP A 231 1.71 12.00 -5.28
N ASP A 232 1.15 11.09 -4.50
CA ASP A 232 0.86 9.71 -4.89
C ASP A 232 -0.27 9.63 -5.95
N CYS A 233 -1.03 10.72 -6.14
CA CYS A 233 -2.05 10.84 -7.19
C CYS A 233 -1.50 11.29 -8.55
N SER A 234 -0.25 11.76 -8.62
CA SER A 234 0.35 12.33 -9.84
C SER A 234 0.35 11.38 -11.05
N SER A 235 0.35 10.06 -10.81
CA SER A 235 0.26 9.04 -11.87
C SER A 235 -1.17 8.71 -12.31
N ASN A 236 -2.19 9.38 -11.74
CA ASN A 236 -3.61 9.10 -11.93
C ASN A 236 -3.97 7.61 -11.72
N PRO A 237 -3.77 7.07 -10.50
CA PRO A 237 -4.01 5.66 -10.23
C PRO A 237 -5.49 5.25 -10.28
N CYS A 238 -6.42 6.17 -9.97
CA CYS A 238 -7.87 5.90 -9.98
C CYS A 238 -8.42 5.94 -11.42
N VAL A 239 -9.03 4.85 -11.87
CA VAL A 239 -9.54 4.70 -13.25
C VAL A 239 -10.90 5.39 -13.42
N HIS A 240 -11.86 5.07 -12.56
CA HIS A 240 -13.21 5.66 -12.54
C HIS A 240 -13.51 6.28 -11.18
N GLY A 241 -12.75 7.31 -10.81
CA GLY A 241 -12.88 7.94 -9.50
C GLY A 241 -11.95 9.12 -9.29
N ASN A 242 -12.15 9.82 -8.18
CA ASN A 242 -11.27 10.90 -7.76
C ASN A 242 -10.19 10.37 -6.80
N CYS A 243 -8.95 10.76 -7.05
CA CYS A 243 -7.82 10.44 -6.20
C CYS A 243 -7.63 11.48 -5.09
N THR A 244 -7.38 11.01 -3.87
CA THR A 244 -6.95 11.84 -2.75
C THR A 244 -5.58 11.39 -2.27
N ASP A 245 -4.63 12.33 -2.27
CA ASP A 245 -3.25 12.11 -1.84
C ASP A 245 -3.15 11.83 -0.34
N GLY A 246 -2.26 10.91 0.02
CA GLY A 246 -1.97 10.51 1.39
C GLY A 246 -0.46 10.53 1.65
N ILE A 247 -0.01 9.95 2.78
CA ILE A 247 1.44 9.87 3.08
C ILE A 247 1.95 8.52 2.60
N GLY A 248 2.62 8.50 1.43
CA GLY A 248 3.16 7.27 0.83
C GLY A 248 2.07 6.26 0.44
N SER A 249 0.88 6.79 0.14
CA SER A 249 -0.36 6.09 -0.20
C SER A 249 -1.35 7.08 -0.81
N TYR A 250 -2.37 6.56 -1.48
CA TYR A 250 -3.49 7.34 -2.00
C TYR A 250 -4.80 6.59 -1.72
N GLU A 251 -5.92 7.30 -1.82
CA GLU A 251 -7.26 6.73 -1.73
C GLU A 251 -8.09 7.13 -2.95
N CYS A 252 -8.83 6.18 -3.51
CA CYS A 252 -9.71 6.41 -4.65
C CYS A 252 -11.18 6.43 -4.21
N SER A 253 -11.85 7.56 -4.43
CA SER A 253 -13.30 7.67 -4.29
C SER A 253 -13.97 7.28 -5.60
N CYS A 254 -14.46 6.04 -5.69
CA CYS A 254 -15.04 5.48 -6.91
C CYS A 254 -16.36 6.17 -7.31
N GLU A 255 -16.53 6.33 -8.62
CA GLU A 255 -17.80 6.73 -9.21
C GLU A 255 -18.86 5.64 -9.01
N PRO A 256 -20.17 5.99 -8.96
CA PRO A 256 -21.23 5.01 -8.82
C PRO A 256 -21.18 3.93 -9.92
N GLY A 257 -21.23 2.67 -9.50
CA GLY A 257 -21.11 1.52 -10.41
C GLY A 257 -19.70 0.92 -10.48
N TYR A 258 -18.68 1.53 -9.87
CA TYR A 258 -17.31 1.00 -9.86
C TYR A 258 -16.83 0.66 -8.44
N THR A 259 -15.91 -0.30 -8.37
CA THR A 259 -15.26 -0.79 -7.14
C THR A 259 -13.80 -1.18 -7.43
N GLY A 260 -13.09 -1.62 -6.40
CA GLY A 260 -11.66 -1.94 -6.46
C GLY A 260 -10.80 -0.87 -5.80
N THR A 261 -9.50 -1.15 -5.65
CA THR A 261 -8.58 -0.19 -5.00
C THR A 261 -8.38 1.05 -5.89
N ASN A 262 -8.47 0.86 -7.20
CA ASN A 262 -8.27 1.87 -8.22
C ASN A 262 -9.55 2.17 -9.00
N CYS A 263 -10.72 1.72 -8.51
CA CYS A 263 -12.00 1.85 -9.20
C CYS A 263 -11.99 1.22 -10.61
N GLU A 264 -11.26 0.12 -10.75
CA GLU A 264 -11.00 -0.59 -12.00
C GLU A 264 -12.05 -1.67 -12.31
N GLU A 265 -12.86 -2.06 -11.32
CA GLU A 265 -13.84 -3.12 -11.42
C GLU A 265 -15.25 -2.52 -11.58
N ASP A 266 -16.04 -3.06 -12.51
CA ASP A 266 -17.46 -2.74 -12.64
C ASP A 266 -18.27 -3.58 -11.63
N ILE A 267 -19.25 -2.97 -10.96
CA ILE A 267 -20.12 -3.65 -10.01
C ILE A 267 -21.16 -4.44 -10.81
N ASP A 268 -21.14 -5.76 -10.69
CA ASP A 268 -22.16 -6.62 -11.29
C ASP A 268 -23.55 -6.38 -10.65
N ASN A 269 -24.37 -5.59 -11.33
CA ASN A 269 -25.72 -5.25 -10.91
C ASN A 269 -26.73 -6.39 -11.16
N CYS A 270 -26.32 -7.45 -11.87
CA CYS A 270 -27.15 -8.63 -12.05
C CYS A 270 -27.14 -9.57 -10.84
N TRP A 271 -26.22 -9.39 -9.88
CA TRP A 271 -26.25 -10.17 -8.65
C TRP A 271 -27.55 -9.89 -7.87
N GLY A 272 -28.38 -10.92 -7.70
CA GLY A 272 -29.68 -10.78 -7.02
C GLY A 272 -30.75 -10.02 -7.82
N HIS A 273 -30.61 -9.97 -9.14
CA HIS A 273 -31.54 -9.26 -10.03
C HIS A 273 -33.00 -9.69 -9.84
N GLN A 274 -33.92 -8.77 -10.17
CA GLN A 274 -35.37 -8.99 -10.09
C GLN A 274 -36.02 -9.47 -11.40
N CYS A 275 -35.23 -9.80 -12.43
CA CYS A 275 -35.74 -10.30 -13.71
C CYS A 275 -36.56 -11.58 -13.51
N ALA A 276 -37.80 -11.58 -14.00
CA ALA A 276 -38.76 -12.68 -13.81
C ALA A 276 -38.97 -13.51 -15.09
N ASN A 277 -39.65 -14.65 -14.95
CA ASN A 277 -40.15 -15.47 -16.06
C ASN A 277 -39.07 -15.93 -17.07
N GLY A 278 -37.88 -16.27 -16.56
CA GLY A 278 -36.76 -16.75 -17.39
C GLY A 278 -36.10 -15.66 -18.23
N ALA A 279 -36.26 -14.38 -17.87
CA ALA A 279 -35.56 -13.27 -18.49
C ALA A 279 -34.06 -13.30 -18.15
N THR A 280 -33.23 -12.90 -19.12
CA THR A 280 -31.78 -12.77 -18.94
C THR A 280 -31.47 -11.38 -18.40
N CYS A 281 -30.73 -11.29 -17.30
CA CYS A 281 -30.22 -10.02 -16.81
C CYS A 281 -29.04 -9.56 -17.66
N ILE A 282 -29.03 -8.28 -18.01
CA ILE A 282 -27.95 -7.60 -18.72
C ILE A 282 -27.44 -6.51 -17.79
N ASP A 283 -26.20 -6.68 -17.34
CA ASP A 283 -25.51 -5.73 -16.49
C ASP A 283 -25.21 -4.42 -17.24
N GLY A 284 -25.11 -3.33 -16.50
CA GLY A 284 -24.82 -2.00 -17.00
C GLY A 284 -24.20 -1.12 -15.93
N ILE A 285 -23.73 0.07 -16.32
CA ILE A 285 -23.04 0.97 -15.40
C ILE A 285 -24.05 1.50 -14.38
N ASN A 286 -23.85 1.16 -13.10
CA ASN A 286 -24.70 1.56 -11.96
C ASN A 286 -26.17 1.10 -12.08
N GLY A 287 -26.40 -0.08 -12.66
CA GLY A 287 -27.72 -0.69 -12.72
C GLY A 287 -27.83 -1.76 -13.80
N TYR A 288 -28.94 -2.51 -13.81
CA TYR A 288 -29.14 -3.60 -14.76
C TYR A 288 -30.46 -3.47 -15.54
N SER A 289 -30.56 -4.22 -16.64
CA SER A 289 -31.77 -4.36 -17.44
C SER A 289 -32.15 -5.83 -17.63
N CYS A 290 -33.42 -6.12 -17.93
CA CYS A 290 -33.90 -7.48 -18.16
C CYS A 290 -34.31 -7.68 -19.61
N LEU A 291 -33.67 -8.64 -20.29
CA LEU A 291 -34.09 -9.11 -21.60
C LEU A 291 -35.21 -10.15 -21.42
N CYS A 292 -36.44 -9.75 -21.72
CA CYS A 292 -37.61 -10.61 -21.52
C CYS A 292 -37.64 -11.78 -22.52
N ALA A 293 -37.85 -12.99 -22.00
CA ALA A 293 -38.07 -14.18 -22.83
C ALA A 293 -39.51 -14.22 -23.38
N GLY A 294 -39.67 -14.69 -24.62
CA GLY A 294 -40.96 -15.00 -25.23
C GLY A 294 -42.01 -13.87 -25.14
N ASN A 295 -43.18 -14.20 -24.59
CA ASN A 295 -44.32 -13.30 -24.47
C ASN A 295 -44.35 -12.57 -23.12
N PHE A 296 -43.21 -12.08 -22.60
CA PHE A 296 -43.16 -11.25 -21.40
C PHE A 296 -42.70 -9.82 -21.70
N THR A 297 -43.07 -8.87 -20.82
CA THR A 297 -42.77 -7.44 -20.98
C THR A 297 -42.68 -6.71 -19.63
N GLY A 298 -42.26 -5.44 -19.70
CA GLY A 298 -42.00 -4.55 -18.57
C GLY A 298 -40.56 -4.62 -18.06
N LYS A 299 -40.16 -3.65 -17.24
CA LYS A 299 -38.77 -3.49 -16.73
C LYS A 299 -38.17 -4.77 -16.14
N TYR A 300 -39.00 -5.56 -15.47
CA TYR A 300 -38.60 -6.82 -14.82
C TYR A 300 -39.26 -8.06 -15.44
N CYS A 301 -39.85 -7.94 -16.62
CA CYS A 301 -40.46 -9.05 -17.38
C CYS A 301 -41.56 -9.81 -16.63
N ARG A 302 -42.32 -9.13 -15.76
CA ARG A 302 -43.38 -9.75 -14.96
C ARG A 302 -44.71 -9.87 -15.68
N TYR A 303 -44.93 -9.05 -16.70
CA TYR A 303 -46.22 -8.98 -17.39
C TYR A 303 -46.21 -9.84 -18.63
N ARG A 304 -47.27 -10.62 -18.85
CA ARG A 304 -47.46 -11.35 -20.10
C ARG A 304 -47.83 -10.35 -21.20
N ARG A 305 -47.16 -10.42 -22.35
CA ARG A 305 -47.58 -9.76 -23.59
C ARG A 305 -48.90 -10.38 -24.02
N LEU A 306 -49.95 -9.57 -23.99
CA LEU A 306 -51.24 -9.95 -24.55
C LEU A 306 -51.08 -10.07 -26.08
N PRO A 307 -51.69 -11.07 -26.72
CA PRO A 307 -51.75 -11.14 -28.18
C PRO A 307 -52.42 -9.87 -28.69
N TYR A 308 -51.84 -9.26 -29.74
CA TYR A 308 -52.31 -7.98 -30.23
C TYR A 308 -52.23 -7.89 -31.75
N ILE A 309 -53.06 -7.02 -32.31
CA ILE A 309 -53.05 -6.64 -33.72
C ILE A 309 -52.78 -5.13 -33.77
N VAL A 310 -51.84 -4.71 -34.62
CA VAL A 310 -51.59 -3.29 -34.92
C VAL A 310 -52.29 -2.95 -36.21
N CYS A 311 -53.01 -1.84 -36.21
CA CYS A 311 -53.78 -1.36 -37.33
C CYS A 311 -53.41 0.09 -37.66
N GLY A 312 -53.59 0.47 -38.92
CA GLY A 312 -53.30 1.81 -39.42
C GLY A 312 -51.95 1.92 -40.13
N ASN A 313 -51.39 3.13 -40.19
CA ASN A 313 -50.18 3.48 -40.93
C ASN A 313 -49.17 4.22 -40.02
N GLU A 314 -48.09 4.76 -40.60
CA GLU A 314 -47.04 5.47 -39.85
C GLU A 314 -47.54 6.72 -39.10
N GLU A 315 -48.64 7.34 -39.54
CA GLU A 315 -49.20 8.55 -38.94
C GLU A 315 -50.28 8.26 -37.87
N ARG A 316 -50.93 7.10 -37.95
CA ARG A 316 -51.98 6.66 -37.00
C ARG A 316 -51.88 5.16 -36.78
N ASN A 317 -51.34 4.76 -35.63
CA ASN A 317 -51.35 3.37 -35.20
C ASN A 317 -52.34 3.16 -34.04
N LEU A 318 -53.12 2.08 -34.13
CA LEU A 318 -53.95 1.59 -33.03
C LEU A 318 -53.57 0.15 -32.77
N THR A 319 -53.53 -0.26 -31.50
CA THR A 319 -53.22 -1.64 -31.14
C THR A 319 -54.36 -2.21 -30.31
N CYS A 320 -55.01 -3.26 -30.81
CA CYS A 320 -56.07 -3.99 -30.13
C CYS A 320 -55.50 -5.26 -29.52
N PHE A 321 -55.72 -5.47 -28.23
CA PHE A 321 -55.25 -6.62 -27.47
C PHE A 321 -56.28 -7.76 -27.47
N ASN A 322 -55.89 -8.92 -26.93
CA ASN A 322 -56.73 -10.11 -26.77
C ASN A 322 -57.42 -10.54 -28.07
N TYR A 323 -56.68 -10.48 -29.18
CA TYR A 323 -57.17 -10.79 -30.53
C TYR A 323 -58.34 -9.90 -31.01
N GLY A 324 -58.52 -8.71 -30.42
CA GLY A 324 -59.46 -7.70 -30.92
C GLY A 324 -59.13 -7.28 -32.35
N ASN A 325 -60.16 -7.05 -33.15
CA ASN A 325 -60.01 -6.61 -34.55
C ASN A 325 -60.21 -5.10 -34.66
N CYS A 326 -59.67 -4.49 -35.70
CA CYS A 326 -59.85 -3.07 -35.95
C CYS A 326 -60.94 -2.80 -36.98
N THR A 327 -61.68 -1.74 -36.76
CA THR A 327 -62.63 -1.19 -37.74
C THR A 327 -62.35 0.28 -37.98
N ASP A 328 -62.46 0.70 -39.24
CA ASP A 328 -62.42 2.11 -39.63
C ASP A 328 -63.86 2.63 -39.74
N LEU A 329 -64.27 3.43 -38.76
CA LEU A 329 -65.55 4.11 -38.75
C LEU A 329 -65.30 5.59 -39.01
N SER A 330 -65.60 6.05 -40.22
CA SER A 330 -65.53 7.47 -40.61
C SER A 330 -64.16 8.14 -40.39
N GLY A 331 -63.06 7.38 -40.54
CA GLY A 331 -61.69 7.89 -40.39
C GLY A 331 -61.11 7.78 -38.98
N GLU A 332 -61.85 7.19 -38.04
CA GLU A 332 -61.39 6.86 -36.68
C GLU A 332 -61.22 5.35 -36.53
N LEU A 333 -59.97 4.92 -36.26
CA LEU A 333 -59.64 3.53 -35.96
C LEU A 333 -60.15 3.20 -34.55
N THR A 334 -60.93 2.13 -34.44
CA THR A 334 -61.47 1.65 -33.16
C THR A 334 -61.29 0.13 -33.04
N CYS A 335 -61.17 -0.36 -31.80
CA CYS A 335 -61.07 -1.79 -31.52
C CYS A 335 -62.44 -2.41 -31.28
N VAL A 336 -62.71 -3.52 -31.96
CA VAL A 336 -63.84 -4.41 -31.68
C VAL A 336 -63.33 -5.58 -30.86
N CYS A 337 -63.76 -5.63 -29.61
CA CYS A 337 -63.33 -6.64 -28.66
C CYS A 337 -64.05 -7.96 -28.89
N LEU A 338 -63.32 -9.07 -28.75
CA LEU A 338 -63.93 -10.38 -28.67
C LEU A 338 -64.79 -10.49 -27.40
N PRO A 339 -65.84 -11.32 -27.41
CA PRO A 339 -66.64 -11.60 -26.21
C PRO A 339 -65.75 -12.00 -25.03
N GLY A 340 -66.03 -11.46 -23.84
CA GLY A 340 -65.21 -11.62 -22.63
C GLY A 340 -64.12 -10.56 -22.46
N PHE A 341 -63.92 -9.64 -23.41
CA PHE A 341 -62.95 -8.54 -23.27
C PHE A 341 -63.60 -7.16 -23.42
N ALA A 342 -63.01 -6.17 -22.75
CA ALA A 342 -63.47 -4.79 -22.72
C ALA A 342 -62.30 -3.79 -22.70
N GLY A 343 -62.64 -2.50 -22.76
CA GLY A 343 -61.69 -1.40 -22.86
C GLY A 343 -61.57 -0.88 -24.30
N GLU A 344 -61.04 0.33 -24.46
CA GLU A 344 -60.89 0.97 -25.79
C GLU A 344 -59.95 0.19 -26.70
N ARG A 345 -59.08 -0.64 -26.12
CA ARG A 345 -58.11 -1.47 -26.83
C ARG A 345 -58.27 -2.94 -26.49
N CYS A 346 -59.41 -3.35 -25.92
CA CYS A 346 -59.69 -4.73 -25.53
C CYS A 346 -58.69 -5.32 -24.53
N GLU A 347 -58.07 -4.46 -23.72
CA GLU A 347 -57.01 -4.80 -22.78
C GLU A 347 -57.52 -5.40 -21.47
N LYS A 348 -58.82 -5.29 -21.18
CA LYS A 348 -59.43 -5.76 -19.93
C LYS A 348 -60.19 -7.06 -20.18
N ASP A 349 -60.00 -8.02 -19.28
CA ASP A 349 -60.90 -9.17 -19.13
C ASP A 349 -62.20 -8.68 -18.50
N ILE A 350 -63.35 -9.14 -18.99
CA ILE A 350 -64.64 -8.88 -18.35
C ILE A 350 -64.73 -9.77 -17.12
N ASP A 351 -65.23 -9.21 -16.02
CA ASP A 351 -65.56 -10.01 -14.84
C ASP A 351 -67.04 -10.42 -14.92
N GLU A 352 -67.30 -11.60 -15.49
CA GLU A 352 -68.65 -12.17 -15.58
C GLU A 352 -69.26 -12.44 -14.18
N CYS A 353 -68.44 -12.53 -13.14
CA CYS A 353 -68.87 -12.66 -11.75
C CYS A 353 -69.32 -11.35 -11.11
N SER A 354 -68.99 -10.19 -11.69
CA SER A 354 -69.35 -8.87 -11.12
C SER A 354 -70.86 -8.62 -11.01
N SER A 355 -71.67 -9.39 -11.73
CA SER A 355 -73.13 -9.36 -11.67
C SER A 355 -73.74 -10.28 -10.61
N ASP A 356 -72.90 -10.91 -9.78
CA ASP A 356 -73.25 -11.96 -8.82
C ASP A 356 -74.18 -13.02 -9.43
N PRO A 357 -73.75 -13.71 -10.51
CA PRO A 357 -74.63 -14.57 -11.29
C PRO A 357 -75.04 -15.87 -10.58
N CYS A 358 -74.30 -16.26 -9.52
CA CYS A 358 -74.51 -17.48 -8.75
C CYS A 358 -75.47 -17.25 -7.58
N LEU A 359 -76.54 -18.02 -7.55
CA LEU A 359 -77.59 -17.95 -6.53
C LEU A 359 -77.28 -18.86 -5.33
N ASN A 360 -78.08 -18.73 -4.28
CA ASN A 360 -78.05 -19.59 -3.10
C ASN A 360 -76.67 -19.75 -2.44
N GLY A 361 -75.84 -18.70 -2.52
CA GLY A 361 -74.50 -18.67 -1.91
C GLY A 361 -73.41 -19.42 -2.70
N GLY A 362 -73.67 -19.79 -3.96
CA GLY A 362 -72.66 -20.40 -4.82
C GLY A 362 -71.45 -19.50 -5.06
N LEU A 363 -70.25 -20.09 -5.06
CA LEU A 363 -69.01 -19.35 -5.32
C LEU A 363 -68.83 -19.17 -6.84
N CYS A 364 -68.75 -17.92 -7.29
CA CYS A 364 -68.53 -17.61 -8.69
C CYS A 364 -67.04 -17.68 -9.07
N GLN A 365 -66.74 -18.35 -10.18
CA GLN A 365 -65.42 -18.35 -10.81
C GLN A 365 -65.48 -17.59 -12.14
N ASN A 366 -64.67 -16.53 -12.26
CA ASN A 366 -64.54 -15.77 -13.49
C ASN A 366 -63.74 -16.57 -14.53
N LEU A 367 -64.30 -16.79 -15.72
CA LEU A 367 -63.64 -17.49 -16.82
C LEU A 367 -63.84 -16.69 -18.11
N LEU A 368 -63.05 -16.97 -19.14
CA LEU A 368 -63.13 -16.22 -20.39
C LEU A 368 -64.53 -16.31 -21.03
N ASN A 369 -65.24 -15.17 -21.11
CA ASN A 369 -66.57 -15.01 -21.69
C ASN A 369 -67.66 -15.88 -21.03
N LYS A 370 -67.43 -16.37 -19.80
CA LYS A 370 -68.40 -17.18 -19.06
C LYS A 370 -68.06 -17.17 -17.57
N PHE A 371 -69.05 -17.36 -16.73
CA PHE A 371 -68.82 -17.67 -15.32
C PHE A 371 -69.05 -19.17 -15.08
N HIS A 372 -68.52 -19.68 -13.97
CA HIS A 372 -68.85 -21.01 -13.47
C HIS A 372 -69.21 -20.93 -11.99
N CYS A 373 -70.39 -21.43 -11.63
CA CYS A 373 -70.86 -21.44 -10.25
C CYS A 373 -70.52 -22.76 -9.57
N LEU A 374 -69.79 -22.68 -8.45
CA LEU A 374 -69.59 -23.80 -7.55
C LEU A 374 -70.71 -23.81 -6.51
N CYS A 375 -71.64 -24.75 -6.68
CA CYS A 375 -72.81 -24.87 -5.81
C CYS A 375 -72.51 -25.65 -4.52
N ASP A 376 -73.23 -25.30 -3.46
CA ASP A 376 -73.30 -26.12 -2.24
C ASP A 376 -74.08 -27.42 -2.53
N VAL A 377 -73.89 -28.46 -1.71
CA VAL A 377 -74.38 -29.84 -1.95
C VAL A 377 -75.90 -29.96 -2.11
N ASN A 378 -76.65 -28.96 -1.67
CA ASN A 378 -78.12 -28.92 -1.73
C ASN A 378 -78.66 -28.15 -2.95
N TYR A 379 -77.78 -27.59 -3.79
CA TYR A 379 -78.17 -26.81 -4.97
C TYR A 379 -77.50 -27.32 -6.24
N ALA A 380 -78.19 -27.16 -7.37
CA ALA A 380 -77.72 -27.55 -8.69
C ALA A 380 -78.15 -26.52 -9.77
N GLY A 381 -77.67 -26.70 -11.00
CA GLY A 381 -77.88 -25.77 -12.11
C GLY A 381 -76.68 -24.87 -12.37
N GLU A 382 -76.65 -24.22 -13.54
CA GLU A 382 -75.54 -23.37 -13.98
C GLU A 382 -75.36 -22.13 -13.08
N ARG A 383 -76.40 -21.74 -12.35
CA ARG A 383 -76.41 -20.62 -11.40
C ARG A 383 -76.78 -21.06 -9.99
N CYS A 384 -76.74 -22.36 -9.67
CA CYS A 384 -77.17 -22.91 -8.38
C CYS A 384 -78.64 -22.60 -8.02
N GLU A 385 -79.48 -22.42 -9.04
CA GLU A 385 -80.87 -21.99 -8.92
C GLU A 385 -81.84 -23.12 -8.52
N ILE A 386 -81.42 -24.37 -8.69
CA ILE A 386 -82.24 -25.56 -8.42
C ILE A 386 -81.96 -26.02 -7.00
N ASP A 387 -82.96 -25.95 -6.12
CA ASP A 387 -82.91 -26.61 -4.82
C ASP A 387 -83.19 -28.11 -5.01
N VAL A 388 -82.16 -28.94 -4.79
CA VAL A 388 -82.28 -30.40 -4.90
C VAL A 388 -82.71 -31.05 -3.58
N SER A 389 -82.87 -30.26 -2.51
CA SER A 389 -83.44 -30.76 -1.25
C SER A 389 -84.92 -31.16 -1.40
N ASP A 390 -85.67 -30.50 -2.28
CA ASP A 390 -87.08 -30.82 -2.59
C ASP A 390 -87.26 -32.01 -3.56
N LEU A 391 -86.24 -32.31 -4.37
CA LEU A 391 -86.23 -33.47 -5.27
C LEU A 391 -85.93 -34.79 -4.53
N SER A 392 -85.46 -34.72 -3.28
CA SER A 392 -85.32 -35.87 -2.39
C SER A 392 -86.67 -36.54 -2.04
N PHE A 393 -87.79 -35.84 -2.23
CA PHE A 393 -89.14 -36.38 -2.05
C PHE A 393 -89.60 -37.26 -3.25
N PHE A 394 -89.06 -37.03 -4.45
CA PHE A 394 -89.41 -37.84 -5.63
C PHE A 394 -88.44 -39.01 -5.87
N VAL A 395 -87.18 -38.89 -5.45
CA VAL A 395 -86.25 -40.03 -5.43
C VAL A 395 -86.71 -41.07 -4.40
N SER A 396 -87.27 -40.65 -3.25
CA SER A 396 -87.91 -41.57 -2.31
C SER A 396 -89.21 -42.21 -2.84
N LEU A 397 -90.00 -41.50 -3.67
CA LEU A 397 -91.20 -42.06 -4.30
C LEU A 397 -90.89 -43.07 -5.43
N LEU A 398 -89.87 -42.79 -6.26
CA LEU A 398 -89.42 -43.69 -7.34
C LEU A 398 -88.58 -44.87 -6.81
N LEU A 399 -87.86 -44.71 -5.70
CA LEU A 399 -87.22 -45.82 -5.00
C LEU A 399 -88.25 -46.70 -4.27
N TRP A 400 -89.35 -46.14 -3.74
CA TRP A 400 -90.43 -46.93 -3.12
C TRP A 400 -91.29 -47.71 -4.13
N GLN A 401 -91.55 -47.18 -5.33
CA GLN A 401 -92.25 -47.94 -6.38
C GLN A 401 -91.43 -49.13 -6.89
N ASN A 402 -90.10 -48.98 -7.01
CA ASN A 402 -89.22 -50.09 -7.39
C ASN A 402 -88.98 -51.07 -6.24
N LEU A 403 -88.96 -50.62 -4.97
CA LEU A 403 -88.83 -51.51 -3.81
C LEU A 403 -90.08 -52.37 -3.59
N PHE A 404 -91.30 -51.86 -3.85
CA PHE A 404 -92.53 -52.66 -3.75
C PHE A 404 -92.61 -53.74 -4.85
N GLN A 405 -92.15 -53.46 -6.08
CA GLN A 405 -92.09 -54.49 -7.13
C GLN A 405 -91.03 -55.57 -6.83
N LEU A 406 -89.87 -55.20 -6.25
CA LEU A 406 -88.85 -56.16 -5.83
C LEU A 406 -89.26 -56.97 -4.58
N LEU A 407 -89.90 -56.35 -3.58
CA LEU A 407 -90.40 -57.05 -2.38
C LEU A 407 -91.59 -57.98 -2.71
N SER A 408 -92.44 -57.64 -3.67
CA SER A 408 -93.51 -58.54 -4.17
C SER A 408 -92.94 -59.77 -4.88
N TYR A 409 -91.82 -59.62 -5.59
CA TYR A 409 -91.13 -60.72 -6.27
C TYR A 409 -90.34 -61.61 -5.30
N LEU A 410 -89.84 -61.05 -4.19
CA LEU A 410 -89.07 -61.76 -3.17
C LEU A 410 -89.94 -62.50 -2.12
N ILE A 411 -91.19 -62.08 -1.88
CA ILE A 411 -92.11 -62.75 -0.92
C ILE A 411 -92.73 -64.04 -1.49
N LEU A 412 -92.73 -64.25 -2.81
CA LEU A 412 -93.25 -65.49 -3.45
C LEU A 412 -92.17 -66.57 -3.68
N ARG A 413 -90.95 -66.41 -3.16
CA ARG A 413 -89.81 -67.29 -3.48
C ARG A 413 -88.97 -67.73 -2.27
N MET A 414 -89.58 -67.79 -1.08
CA MET A 414 -88.93 -68.23 0.17
C MET A 414 -89.55 -69.50 0.80
N ASP A 415 -90.17 -70.37 -0.01
CA ASP A 415 -90.36 -71.79 0.34
C ASP A 415 -89.81 -72.61 -0.83
N ASP A 416 -88.54 -73.03 -0.71
CA ASP A 416 -87.92 -74.22 -1.32
C ASP A 416 -86.39 -74.05 -1.32
N ASP A 417 -85.75 -74.38 -0.19
CA ASP A 417 -84.38 -74.92 -0.15
C ASP A 417 -84.41 -76.36 -0.73
N PRO A 418 -83.32 -77.02 -1.22
CA PRO A 418 -81.92 -76.77 -0.81
C PRO A 418 -80.80 -77.01 -1.86
N ALA A 419 -79.60 -76.59 -1.45
CA ALA A 419 -78.29 -77.28 -1.50
C ALA A 419 -77.46 -77.44 -2.80
N VAL A 420 -76.15 -77.51 -2.51
CA VAL A 420 -75.00 -78.11 -3.22
C VAL A 420 -74.18 -77.08 -4.02
N GLU A 421 -73.06 -76.55 -3.50
CA GLU A 421 -71.69 -77.11 -3.27
C GLU A 421 -70.69 -76.91 -4.43
N TRP A 422 -69.56 -76.26 -4.07
CA TRP A 422 -68.19 -76.21 -4.60
C TRP A 422 -67.89 -75.84 -6.06
N GLY A 423 -66.93 -74.91 -6.23
CA GLY A 423 -66.14 -74.76 -7.45
C GLY A 423 -65.21 -73.55 -7.40
N GLU A 424 -63.90 -73.82 -7.27
CA GLU A 424 -62.78 -72.87 -7.37
C GLU A 424 -62.67 -72.20 -8.76
N GLN A 425 -61.82 -71.15 -8.82
CA GLN A 425 -60.73 -71.01 -9.80
C GLN A 425 -60.75 -69.79 -10.76
N GLU A 426 -59.77 -68.90 -10.49
CA GLU A 426 -58.79 -68.24 -11.37
C GLU A 426 -59.14 -67.18 -12.43
N ASP A 427 -58.20 -66.21 -12.46
CA ASP A 427 -57.60 -65.51 -13.62
C ASP A 427 -58.52 -64.59 -14.46
N TYR A 428 -58.15 -63.34 -14.82
CA TYR A 428 -56.86 -62.68 -15.09
C TYR A 428 -56.99 -61.15 -14.90
#